data_AF-A0A849QK96-F1
#
_entry.id   AF-A0A849QK96-F1
#
_cell.length_a   1.000
_cell.length_b   1.000
_cell.length_c   1.000
_cell.angle_alpha   90.00
_cell.angle_beta   90.00
_cell.angle_gamma   90.00
#
_symmetry.space_group_name_H-M   'P 1'
#
loop_
_entity.id
_entity.type
_entity.pdbx_description
1 polymer ?
#
loop_
_entity_poly.entity_id
_entity_poly.type
_entity_poly.pdbx_seq_one_letter_code
_entity_poly.pdbx_strand_id
1 'polypeptide(L)'
;MKINCALFSTVENQDVLKQILIITASNPGMITDYESLANDLGITRKTLVKYISYLERGFLLQKCYNFSKNRLTSEKKMKRLYLTSTTLLLHLWEHPDMGRVVENLVVTNSGARFFWRKGTSEVDCVLVRGDEVVPLESKYRNNIRKKDIKGLLKFMETFSVEKGLVVTKDREGEELV
;
A
#
# COMPACT_ATOMS: atom_id res chain seq x y z
N MET A 1 -24.73 35.06 5.51
CA MET A 1 -23.84 34.36 4.56
C MET A 1 -24.32 32.91 4.43
N LYS A 2 -25.05 32.56 3.36
CA LYS A 2 -25.46 31.16 3.12
C LYS A 2 -24.26 30.42 2.53
N ILE A 3 -23.61 29.57 3.32
CA ILE A 3 -22.63 28.62 2.80
C ILE A 3 -23.44 27.54 2.08
N ASN A 4 -23.56 27.68 0.77
CA ASN A 4 -24.18 26.68 -0.09
C ASN A 4 -23.17 25.53 -0.25
N CYS A 5 -23.18 24.59 0.69
CA CYS A 5 -22.30 23.42 0.64
C CYS A 5 -22.87 22.39 -0.34
N ALA A 6 -22.61 22.60 -1.63
CA ALA A 6 -22.92 21.66 -2.71
C ALA A 6 -21.91 20.48 -2.74
N LEU A 7 -21.71 19.81 -1.60
CA LEU A 7 -20.73 18.71 -1.46
C LEU A 7 -21.25 17.54 -0.62
N PHE A 8 -22.55 17.28 -0.61
CA PHE A 8 -23.05 15.98 -0.19
C PHE A 8 -23.32 15.14 -1.44
N SER A 9 -22.28 14.49 -1.96
CA SER A 9 -22.54 13.29 -2.75
C SER A 9 -23.09 12.25 -1.78
N THR A 10 -24.38 11.92 -1.89
CA THR A 10 -25.01 10.87 -1.09
C THR A 10 -24.22 9.58 -1.30
N VAL A 11 -23.75 8.97 -0.20
CA VAL A 11 -23.19 7.62 -0.27
C VAL A 11 -24.36 6.67 -0.44
N GLU A 12 -24.60 6.25 -1.68
CA GLU A 12 -25.76 5.42 -2.06
C GLU A 12 -25.75 4.06 -1.35
N ASN A 13 -24.56 3.55 -0.99
CA ASN A 13 -24.40 2.27 -0.29
C ASN A 13 -23.29 2.37 0.77
N GLN A 14 -23.69 2.70 2.00
CA GLN A 14 -22.77 2.86 3.14
C GLN A 14 -22.13 1.54 3.58
N ASP A 15 -22.84 0.42 3.42
CA ASP A 15 -22.34 -0.90 3.78
C ASP A 15 -21.16 -1.33 2.91
N VAL A 16 -21.24 -1.08 1.60
CA VAL A 16 -20.13 -1.38 0.68
C VAL A 16 -18.90 -0.51 1.00
N LEU A 17 -19.09 0.75 1.41
CA LEU A 17 -17.98 1.60 1.85
C LEU A 17 -17.27 1.00 3.07
N LYS A 18 -18.03 0.49 4.04
CA LYS A 18 -17.50 -0.20 5.22
C LYS A 18 -16.82 -1.53 4.85
N GLN A 19 -17.38 -2.29 3.92
CA GLN A 19 -16.79 -3.54 3.43
C GLN A 19 -15.42 -3.31 2.78
N ILE A 20 -15.26 -2.27 1.95
CA ILE A 20 -13.95 -1.91 1.37
C ILE A 20 -12.90 -1.68 2.47
N LEU A 21 -13.29 -1.01 3.55
CA LEU A 21 -12.41 -0.75 4.69
C LEU A 21 -11.99 -2.05 5.40
N ILE A 22 -12.95 -2.95 5.68
CA ILE A 22 -12.71 -4.24 6.34
C ILE A 22 -11.86 -5.18 5.48
N ILE A 23 -12.13 -5.24 4.17
CA ILE A 23 -11.33 -6.03 3.23
C ILE A 23 -9.90 -5.51 3.19
N THR A 24 -9.71 -4.19 3.18
CA THR A 24 -8.37 -3.60 3.24
C THR A 24 -7.69 -3.86 4.59
N ALA A 25 -8.43 -3.84 5.70
CA ALA A 25 -7.90 -4.13 7.04
C ALA A 25 -7.35 -5.56 7.15
N SER A 26 -8.08 -6.53 6.60
CA SER A 26 -7.69 -7.95 6.61
C SER A 26 -6.62 -8.29 5.56
N ASN A 27 -6.39 -7.40 4.59
CA ASN A 27 -5.42 -7.56 3.51
C ASN A 27 -4.66 -6.26 3.22
N PRO A 28 -3.92 -5.69 4.20
CA PRO A 28 -3.12 -4.50 3.95
C PRO A 28 -2.08 -4.81 2.86
N GLY A 29 -1.89 -3.88 1.94
CA GLY A 29 -0.99 -4.06 0.80
C GLY A 29 -1.57 -4.94 -0.31
N MET A 30 -2.85 -5.30 -0.27
CA MET A 30 -3.47 -6.03 -1.39
C MET A 30 -3.32 -5.26 -2.69
N ILE A 31 -2.92 -5.94 -3.76
CA ILE A 31 -2.89 -5.37 -5.10
C ILE A 31 -4.31 -5.36 -5.63
N THR A 32 -4.85 -4.17 -5.77
CA THR A 32 -6.26 -3.97 -6.14
C THR A 32 -6.44 -4.13 -7.64
N ASP A 33 -6.97 -5.28 -8.02
CA ASP A 33 -7.75 -5.40 -9.25
C ASP A 33 -9.13 -4.79 -9.00
N TYR A 34 -9.31 -3.56 -9.48
CA TYR A 34 -10.56 -2.83 -9.30
C TYR A 34 -11.75 -3.48 -10.03
N GLU A 35 -11.51 -4.27 -11.07
CA GLU A 35 -12.59 -4.93 -11.79
C GLU A 35 -13.11 -6.12 -10.97
N SER A 36 -12.19 -7.02 -10.56
CA SER A 36 -12.55 -8.17 -9.71
C SER A 36 -13.20 -7.74 -8.41
N LEU A 37 -12.59 -6.79 -7.70
CA LEU A 37 -13.11 -6.33 -6.40
C LEU A 37 -14.49 -5.67 -6.53
N ALA A 38 -14.75 -4.96 -7.63
CA ALA A 38 -16.06 -4.35 -7.86
C ALA A 38 -17.14 -5.42 -8.10
N ASN A 39 -16.80 -6.44 -8.90
CA ASN A 39 -17.68 -7.59 -9.15
C ASN A 39 -18.01 -8.36 -7.87
N ASP A 40 -17.01 -8.64 -7.03
CA ASP A 40 -17.19 -9.34 -5.75
C ASP A 40 -18.08 -8.55 -4.77
N LEU A 41 -18.01 -7.21 -4.83
CA LEU A 41 -18.83 -6.30 -4.02
C LEU A 41 -20.20 -5.96 -4.65
N GLY A 42 -20.50 -6.50 -5.83
CA GLY A 42 -21.76 -6.23 -6.54
C GLY A 42 -21.96 -4.77 -6.96
N ILE A 43 -20.87 -4.03 -7.21
CA ILE A 43 -20.90 -2.62 -7.62
C ILE A 43 -20.14 -2.41 -8.93
N THR A 44 -20.34 -1.27 -9.58
CA THR A 44 -19.53 -0.92 -10.76
C THR A 44 -18.10 -0.55 -10.36
N ARG A 45 -17.12 -0.81 -11.24
CA ARG A 45 -15.75 -0.31 -11.07
C ARG A 45 -15.68 1.19 -10.81
N LYS A 46 -16.53 1.99 -11.48
CA LYS A 46 -16.61 3.44 -11.28
C LYS A 46 -17.02 3.78 -9.84
N THR A 47 -17.99 3.05 -9.28
CA THR A 47 -18.43 3.20 -7.89
C THR A 47 -17.31 2.82 -6.92
N LEU A 48 -16.59 1.72 -7.16
CA LEU A 48 -15.48 1.28 -6.31
C LEU A 48 -14.35 2.34 -6.26
N VAL A 49 -13.94 2.85 -7.43
CA VAL A 49 -12.93 3.92 -7.51
C VAL A 49 -13.38 5.18 -6.77
N LYS A 50 -14.66 5.55 -6.91
CA LYS A 50 -15.26 6.70 -6.21
C LYS A 50 -15.22 6.49 -4.69
N TYR A 51 -15.58 5.32 -4.19
CA TYR A 51 -15.58 5.00 -2.76
C TYR A 51 -14.17 4.94 -2.16
N ILE A 52 -13.21 4.33 -2.86
CA ILE A 52 -11.80 4.38 -2.44
C ILE A 52 -11.32 5.83 -2.37
N SER A 53 -11.70 6.69 -3.33
CA SER A 53 -11.35 8.11 -3.28
C SER A 53 -11.98 8.83 -2.08
N TYR A 54 -13.17 8.44 -1.63
CA TYR A 54 -13.78 9.00 -0.43
C TYR A 54 -13.02 8.59 0.83
N LEU A 55 -12.65 7.32 0.94
CA LEU A 55 -11.86 6.80 2.06
C LEU A 55 -10.46 7.43 2.11
N GLU A 56 -9.82 7.67 0.97
CA GLU A 56 -8.55 8.41 0.92
C GLU A 56 -8.70 9.87 1.35
N ARG A 57 -9.72 10.58 0.84
CA ARG A 57 -9.98 11.98 1.22
C ARG A 57 -10.37 12.12 2.69
N GLY A 58 -10.94 11.07 3.27
CA GLY A 58 -11.22 10.95 4.70
C GLY A 58 -10.02 10.46 5.53
N PHE A 59 -8.83 10.32 4.93
CA PHE A 59 -7.61 9.84 5.59
C PHE A 59 -7.74 8.45 6.22
N LEU A 60 -8.62 7.58 5.70
CA LEU A 60 -8.77 6.19 6.16
C LEU A 60 -7.92 5.23 5.35
N LEU A 61 -7.73 5.52 4.05
CA LEU A 61 -6.92 4.74 3.14
C LEU A 61 -5.73 5.52 2.60
N GLN A 62 -4.66 4.79 2.33
CA GLN A 62 -3.52 5.25 1.55
C GLN A 62 -3.34 4.36 0.32
N LYS A 63 -3.32 4.96 -0.87
CA LYS A 63 -2.88 4.28 -2.10
C LYS A 63 -1.36 4.30 -2.22
N CYS A 64 -0.79 3.15 -2.54
CA CYS A 64 0.57 3.04 -3.04
C CYS A 64 0.56 2.62 -4.52
N TYR A 65 1.32 3.32 -5.35
CA TYR A 65 1.36 3.13 -6.79
C TYR A 65 2.49 2.18 -7.20
N ASN A 66 2.29 1.35 -8.23
CA ASN A 66 3.38 0.52 -8.73
C ASN A 66 4.43 1.40 -9.43
N PHE A 67 5.65 1.44 -8.89
CA PHE A 67 6.73 2.31 -9.29
C PHE A 67 7.15 2.08 -10.74
N SER A 68 7.39 3.19 -11.42
CA SER A 68 8.11 3.26 -12.69
C SER A 68 8.69 4.66 -12.84
N LYS A 69 9.80 4.78 -13.58
CA LYS A 69 10.42 6.09 -13.90
C LYS A 69 9.42 7.07 -14.55
N ASN A 70 8.45 6.55 -15.33
CA ASN A 70 7.35 7.35 -15.86
C ASN A 70 6.15 7.35 -14.90
N ARG A 71 5.81 8.53 -14.37
CA ARG A 71 4.68 8.70 -13.44
C ARG A 71 3.33 8.28 -14.05
N LEU A 72 3.08 8.56 -15.34
CA LEU A 72 1.84 8.17 -16.02
C LEU A 72 1.68 6.64 -16.11
N THR A 73 2.80 5.91 -16.20
CA THR A 73 2.78 4.45 -16.17
C THR A 73 2.37 3.94 -14.79
N SER A 74 2.84 4.55 -13.70
CA SER A 74 2.42 4.22 -12.34
C SER A 74 0.93 4.47 -12.09
N GLU A 75 0.39 5.56 -12.64
CA GLU A 75 -1.04 5.90 -12.52
C GLU A 75 -1.96 4.83 -13.16
N LYS A 76 -1.54 4.23 -14.28
CA LYS A 76 -2.32 3.22 -15.00
C LYS A 76 -2.26 1.83 -14.37
N LYS A 77 -1.17 1.50 -13.67
CA LYS A 77 -0.97 0.19 -13.05
C LYS A 77 -1.87 -0.03 -11.83
N MET A 78 -1.98 -1.30 -11.44
CA MET A 78 -2.62 -1.69 -10.18
C MET A 78 -1.95 -1.00 -8.99
N LYS A 79 -2.75 -0.74 -7.95
CA LYS A 79 -2.36 0.00 -6.75
C LYS A 79 -2.48 -0.91 -5.54
N ARG A 80 -1.71 -0.63 -4.50
CA ARG A 80 -1.91 -1.21 -3.18
C ARG A 80 -2.73 -0.29 -2.30
N LEU A 81 -3.53 -0.87 -1.42
CA LEU A 81 -4.29 -0.14 -0.41
C LEU A 81 -3.79 -0.51 0.98
N TYR A 82 -3.61 0.50 1.82
CA TYR A 82 -3.22 0.38 3.22
C TYR A 82 -4.17 1.21 4.08
N LEU A 83 -4.38 0.80 5.33
CA LEU A 83 -5.07 1.62 6.31
C LEU A 83 -4.09 2.61 6.92
N THR A 84 -4.40 3.89 6.88
CA THR A 84 -3.56 4.97 7.42
C THR A 84 -3.30 4.86 8.92
N SER A 85 -4.16 4.14 9.65
CA SER A 85 -4.02 3.90 11.09
C SER A 85 -3.90 2.40 11.37
N THR A 86 -2.76 2.00 11.92
CA THR A 86 -2.52 0.63 12.39
C THR A 86 -3.49 0.25 13.51
N THR A 87 -3.91 1.19 14.36
CA THR A 87 -4.93 0.95 15.39
C THR A 87 -6.28 0.62 14.77
N LEU A 88 -6.67 1.33 13.70
CA LEU A 88 -7.90 1.03 12.97
C LEU A 88 -7.83 -0.37 12.34
N LEU A 89 -6.67 -0.74 11.79
CA LEU A 89 -6.43 -2.07 11.25
C LEU A 89 -6.64 -3.16 12.30
N LEU A 90 -6.00 -3.02 13.47
CA LEU A 90 -6.12 -3.97 14.58
C LEU A 90 -7.54 -4.06 15.14
N HIS A 91 -8.30 -2.96 15.09
CA HIS A 91 -9.69 -2.96 15.52
C HIS A 91 -10.63 -3.67 14.53
N LEU A 92 -10.37 -3.53 13.23
CA LEU A 92 -11.22 -4.10 12.17
C LEU A 92 -10.86 -5.54 11.80
N TRP A 93 -9.68 -6.01 12.20
CA TRP A 93 -9.19 -7.35 11.87
C TRP A 93 -9.08 -8.21 13.12
N GLU A 94 -9.98 -9.19 13.24
CA GLU A 94 -10.13 -10.05 14.43
C GLU A 94 -8.87 -10.88 14.75
N HIS A 95 -8.16 -11.35 13.73
CA HIS A 95 -6.99 -12.22 13.86
C HIS A 95 -5.82 -11.73 12.99
N PRO A 96 -5.12 -10.67 13.43
CA PRO A 96 -4.13 -10.01 12.60
C PRO A 96 -2.82 -10.81 12.50
N ASP A 97 -2.32 -10.97 11.26
CA ASP A 97 -0.94 -11.39 11.00
C ASP A 97 0.01 -10.22 11.31
N MET A 98 0.88 -10.41 12.30
CA MET A 98 1.79 -9.35 12.75
C MET A 98 2.78 -8.90 11.69
N GLY A 99 3.15 -9.77 10.74
CA GLY A 99 4.00 -9.37 9.62
C GLY A 99 3.31 -8.31 8.74
N ARG A 100 2.04 -8.54 8.41
CA ARG A 100 1.19 -7.60 7.67
C ARG A 100 0.86 -6.33 8.45
N VAL A 101 0.64 -6.43 9.76
CA VAL A 101 0.46 -5.25 10.64
C VAL A 101 1.70 -4.36 10.59
N VAL A 102 2.88 -4.95 10.72
CA VAL A 102 4.16 -4.22 10.68
C VAL A 102 4.42 -3.65 9.28
N GLU A 103 4.13 -4.39 8.21
CA GLU A 103 4.17 -3.84 6.85
C GLU A 103 3.27 -2.60 6.73
N ASN A 104 2.00 -2.69 7.16
CA ASN A 104 1.08 -1.55 7.11
C ASN A 104 1.64 -0.34 7.87
N LEU A 105 2.13 -0.54 9.09
CA LEU A 105 2.76 0.51 9.91
C LEU A 105 3.93 1.15 9.16
N VAL A 106 4.86 0.35 8.65
CA VAL A 106 6.06 0.83 7.96
C VAL A 106 5.70 1.62 6.71
N VAL A 107 4.79 1.11 5.88
CA VAL A 107 4.38 1.77 4.63
C VAL A 107 3.65 3.08 4.89
N THR A 108 2.81 3.14 5.92
CA THR A 108 1.99 4.33 6.22
C THR A 108 2.75 5.41 6.98
N ASN A 109 3.75 5.04 7.79
CA ASN A 109 4.58 5.97 8.56
C ASN A 109 5.89 6.40 7.87
N SER A 110 6.34 5.70 6.81
CA SER A 110 7.57 6.05 6.08
C SER A 110 7.42 7.25 5.13
N GLY A 111 6.18 7.65 4.82
CA GLY A 111 5.89 8.63 3.77
C GLY A 111 5.94 8.03 2.35
N ALA A 112 6.09 6.72 2.21
CA ALA A 112 6.08 6.07 0.92
C ALA A 112 4.73 6.23 0.21
N ARG A 113 4.79 6.35 -1.12
CA ARG A 113 3.62 6.43 -2.02
C ARG A 113 3.70 5.41 -3.14
N PHE A 114 4.73 4.59 -3.14
CA PHE A 114 4.99 3.61 -4.18
C PHE A 114 5.29 2.26 -3.55
N PHE A 115 5.04 1.21 -4.33
CA PHE A 115 5.57 -0.14 -4.16
C PHE A 115 6.18 -0.55 -5.50
N TRP A 116 6.79 -1.73 -5.61
CA TRP A 116 7.18 -2.23 -6.93
C TRP A 116 6.83 -3.68 -7.10
N ARG A 117 6.31 -4.03 -8.29
CA ARG A 117 6.10 -5.44 -8.67
C ARG A 117 6.41 -5.66 -10.14
N LYS A 118 7.24 -6.66 -10.42
CA LYS A 118 7.56 -7.16 -11.77
C LYS A 118 7.58 -8.69 -11.76
N GLY A 119 6.50 -9.31 -12.26
CA GLY A 119 6.31 -10.76 -12.19
C GLY A 119 6.15 -11.24 -10.75
N THR A 120 7.04 -12.12 -10.32
CA THR A 120 7.11 -12.67 -8.95
C THR A 120 8.00 -11.87 -8.01
N SER A 121 8.68 -10.82 -8.52
CA SER A 121 9.53 -9.95 -7.73
C SER A 121 8.75 -8.73 -7.26
N GLU A 122 8.91 -8.39 -5.98
CA GLU A 122 8.14 -7.35 -5.32
C GLU A 122 9.01 -6.61 -4.29
N VAL A 123 8.67 -5.35 -4.04
CA VAL A 123 9.17 -4.54 -2.94
C VAL A 123 7.97 -3.85 -2.28
N ASP A 124 7.88 -3.96 -0.94
CA ASP A 124 6.72 -3.50 -0.17
C ASP A 124 6.44 -2.01 -0.33
N CYS A 125 7.48 -1.17 -0.22
CA CYS A 125 7.36 0.23 -0.58
C CYS A 125 8.63 0.84 -1.14
N VAL A 126 8.47 1.93 -1.89
CA VAL A 126 9.55 2.70 -2.51
C VAL A 126 9.38 4.15 -2.10
N LEU A 127 10.42 4.69 -1.48
CA LEU A 127 10.55 6.10 -1.13
C LEU A 127 11.11 6.84 -2.34
N VAL A 128 10.49 7.96 -2.67
CA VAL A 128 10.93 8.83 -3.77
C VAL A 128 10.99 10.26 -3.24
N ARG A 129 12.19 10.84 -3.19
CA ARG A 129 12.44 12.22 -2.72
C ARG A 129 13.34 12.94 -3.73
N GLY A 130 12.73 13.71 -4.63
CA GLY A 130 13.46 14.24 -5.78
C GLY A 130 13.98 13.09 -6.64
N ASP A 131 15.29 13.06 -6.86
CA ASP A 131 15.97 12.01 -7.64
C ASP A 131 16.35 10.79 -6.78
N GLU A 132 16.24 10.88 -5.45
CA GLU A 132 16.54 9.77 -4.55
C GLU A 132 15.40 8.74 -4.56
N VAL A 133 15.74 7.49 -4.88
CA VAL A 133 14.83 6.35 -4.88
C VAL A 133 15.38 5.29 -3.94
N VAL A 134 14.64 4.96 -2.88
CA VAL A 134 15.06 3.96 -1.88
C VAL A 134 13.98 2.89 -1.76
N PRO A 135 14.25 1.63 -2.17
CA PRO A 135 13.36 0.52 -1.89
C PRO A 135 13.41 0.16 -0.40
N LEU A 136 12.26 -0.19 0.16
CA LEU A 136 12.12 -0.64 1.53
C LEU A 136 11.29 -1.92 1.57
N GLU A 137 11.85 -2.93 2.24
CA GLU A 137 11.20 -4.22 2.49
C GLU A 137 10.91 -4.40 3.99
N SER A 138 9.70 -4.84 4.34
CA SER A 138 9.36 -5.22 5.71
C SER A 138 9.46 -6.73 5.89
N LYS A 139 10.23 -7.17 6.88
CA LYS A 139 10.41 -8.58 7.24
C LYS A 139 10.38 -8.76 8.74
N TYR A 140 9.19 -9.00 9.28
CA TYR A 140 8.99 -9.24 10.71
C TYR A 140 9.48 -10.66 11.14
N ARG A 141 10.79 -10.88 11.08
CA ARG A 141 11.48 -12.15 11.41
C ARG A 141 12.89 -11.85 11.94
N ASN A 142 13.44 -12.75 12.75
CA ASN A 142 14.75 -12.56 13.41
C ASN A 142 15.94 -12.82 12.47
N ASN A 143 15.77 -13.69 11.46
CA ASN A 143 16.85 -14.05 10.54
C ASN A 143 16.40 -13.82 9.09
N ILE A 144 17.04 -12.86 8.44
CA ILE A 144 16.80 -12.48 7.05
C ILE A 144 17.91 -13.07 6.19
N ARG A 145 17.54 -13.88 5.19
CA ARG A 145 18.48 -14.44 4.22
C ARG A 145 18.40 -13.65 2.91
N LYS A 146 19.45 -13.68 2.09
CA LYS A 146 19.44 -13.01 0.76
C LYS A 146 18.23 -13.39 -0.11
N LYS A 147 17.74 -14.63 -0.02
CA LYS A 147 16.53 -15.07 -0.74
C LYS A 147 15.24 -14.35 -0.33
N ASP A 148 15.19 -13.87 0.92
CA ASP A 148 14.02 -13.19 1.49
C ASP A 148 13.92 -11.74 1.00
N ILE A 149 15.05 -11.15 0.56
CA ILE A 149 15.16 -9.79 0.03
C ILE A 149 15.48 -9.75 -1.47
N LYS A 150 15.34 -10.88 -2.18
CA LYS A 150 15.64 -10.97 -3.62
C LYS A 150 14.89 -9.94 -4.48
N GLY A 151 13.67 -9.57 -4.06
CA GLY A 151 12.85 -8.57 -4.75
C GLY A 151 13.45 -7.17 -4.65
N LEU A 152 13.91 -6.80 -3.45
CA LEU A 152 14.64 -5.57 -3.17
C LEU A 152 15.97 -5.51 -3.94
N LEU A 153 16.76 -6.58 -3.94
CA LEU A 153 18.03 -6.61 -4.70
C LEU A 153 17.80 -6.46 -6.21
N LYS A 154 16.78 -7.14 -6.75
CA LYS A 154 16.42 -7.00 -8.16
C LYS A 154 15.89 -5.61 -8.50
N PHE A 155 15.18 -4.96 -7.57
CA PHE A 155 14.78 -3.56 -7.75
C PHE A 155 16.02 -2.67 -7.84
N MET A 156 16.97 -2.82 -6.91
CA MET A 156 18.20 -2.03 -6.87
C MET A 156 18.98 -2.17 -8.17
N GLU A 157 19.16 -3.39 -8.67
CA GLU A 157 19.78 -3.67 -9.98
C GLU A 157 19.00 -3.01 -11.12
N THR A 158 17.67 -3.19 -11.17
CA THR A 158 16.81 -2.69 -12.26
C THR A 158 16.84 -1.17 -12.38
N PHE A 159 16.97 -0.46 -11.26
CA PHE A 159 16.91 1.00 -11.21
C PHE A 159 18.25 1.67 -10.90
N SER A 160 19.32 0.90 -10.77
CA SER A 160 20.67 1.36 -10.41
C SER A 160 20.68 2.15 -9.09
N VAL A 161 20.02 1.60 -8.07
CA VAL A 161 19.95 2.20 -6.72
C VAL A 161 21.02 1.59 -5.82
N GLU A 162 21.78 2.44 -5.15
CA GLU A 162 22.91 2.03 -4.30
C GLU A 162 22.50 1.51 -2.93
N LYS A 163 21.34 1.94 -2.40
CA LYS A 163 20.91 1.63 -1.03
C LYS A 163 19.47 1.14 -1.00
N GLY A 164 19.22 0.12 -0.19
CA GLY A 164 17.87 -0.35 0.14
C GLY A 164 17.74 -0.55 1.64
N LEU A 165 16.52 -0.45 2.15
CA LEU A 165 16.21 -0.60 3.57
C LEU A 165 15.45 -1.89 3.82
N VAL A 166 15.80 -2.60 4.89
CA VAL A 166 15.05 -3.78 5.34
C VAL A 166 14.68 -3.57 6.79
N VAL A 167 13.38 -3.47 7.07
CA VAL A 167 12.87 -3.39 8.44
C VAL A 167 12.73 -4.79 8.98
N THR A 168 13.50 -5.12 10.02
CA THR A 168 13.46 -6.44 10.67
C THR A 168 12.78 -6.36 12.03
N LYS A 169 12.62 -7.50 12.71
CA LYS A 169 12.01 -7.53 14.04
C LYS A 169 12.93 -6.97 15.14
N ASP A 170 14.22 -7.28 15.08
CA ASP A 170 15.14 -7.14 16.21
C ASP A 170 16.61 -6.88 15.80
N ARG A 171 16.93 -6.82 14.50
CA ARG A 171 18.30 -6.61 14.01
C ARG A 171 18.46 -5.23 13.37
N GLU A 172 19.49 -4.51 13.81
CA GLU A 172 20.02 -3.31 13.17
C GLU A 172 21.43 -3.60 12.62
N GLY A 173 21.76 -3.06 11.45
CA GLY A 173 23.08 -3.19 10.85
C GLY A 173 23.08 -2.90 9.35
N GLU A 174 24.29 -2.89 8.77
CA GLU A 174 24.51 -2.68 7.34
C GLU A 174 25.17 -3.93 6.73
N GLU A 175 24.81 -4.26 5.49
CA GLU A 175 25.38 -5.38 4.76
C GLU A 175 25.68 -4.95 3.32
N LEU A 176 26.92 -5.17 2.87
CA LEU A 176 27.31 -4.99 1.47
C LEU A 176 26.86 -6.22 0.69
N VAL A 177 26.01 -6.01 -0.32
CA VAL A 177 25.28 -7.10 -0.99
C VAL A 177 25.79 -7.43 -2.37
#